data_AF-W4PKI5-F1
#
_entry.id   AF-W4PKI5-F1
#
_cell.length_a   1.000
_cell.length_b   1.000
_cell.length_c   1.000
_cell.angle_alpha   90.00
_cell.angle_beta   90.00
_cell.angle_gamma   90.00
#
_symmetry.space_group_name_H-M   'P 1'
#
loop_
_entity.id
_entity.type
_entity.pdbx_description
1 polymer ?
#
loop_
_entity_poly.entity_id
_entity_poly.type
_entity_poly.pdbx_seq_one_letter_code
_entity_poly.pdbx_strand_id
1 'polypeptide(L)'
;MEKYAALTGNNVDQKASAQLNWNNNLRIYRFSETLLNAAELIVRGAGTGNAKEYLNRVRNRAGLKGEAGPTMDNIIKERHLEFVGEGKRYWDLIRTGKAATVLVPDQYGYRTNTWSNNKKYLCIPQSEIDAAQGTLVQNNY
;
A
#
# COMPACT_ATOMS: atom_id res chain seq x y z
N MET A 1 15.40 7.24 2.51
CA MET A 1 14.27 7.10 3.46
C MET A 1 13.87 8.43 4.12
N GLU A 2 14.07 9.57 3.46
CA GLU A 2 13.79 10.90 4.04
C GLU A 2 12.31 11.13 4.38
N LYS A 3 11.41 10.47 3.65
CA LYS A 3 9.97 10.64 3.78
C LYS A 3 9.39 10.36 5.18
N TYR A 4 9.97 9.41 5.92
CA TYR A 4 9.53 9.07 7.29
C TYR A 4 10.65 9.28 8.31
N ALA A 5 11.71 9.99 7.94
CA ALA A 5 12.78 10.31 8.86
C ALA A 5 12.30 11.37 9.86
N ALA A 6 12.78 11.25 11.10
CA ALA A 6 12.70 12.32 12.07
C ALA A 6 13.35 13.60 11.51
N LEU A 7 12.65 14.72 11.59
CA LEU A 7 13.14 16.03 11.13
C LEU A 7 13.44 16.90 12.33
N THR A 8 14.65 17.44 12.43
CA THR A 8 15.07 18.33 13.53
C THR A 8 14.02 19.42 13.82
N GLY A 9 13.66 19.59 15.09
CA GLY A 9 12.63 20.54 15.54
C GLY A 9 11.21 19.96 15.55
N ASN A 10 10.98 18.81 14.89
CA ASN A 10 9.67 18.14 14.85
C ASN A 10 9.37 17.32 16.12
N ASN A 11 9.72 17.88 17.26
CA ASN A 11 9.53 17.35 18.60
C ASN A 11 9.54 18.48 19.66
N VAL A 12 9.43 19.75 19.23
CA VAL A 12 9.58 20.94 20.10
C VAL A 12 8.66 20.93 21.33
N ASP A 13 7.46 20.35 21.21
CA ASP A 13 6.45 20.29 22.29
C ASP A 13 6.47 18.96 23.08
N GLN A 14 7.53 18.16 22.93
CA GLN A 14 7.66 16.88 23.64
C GLN A 14 7.65 17.06 25.17
N LYS A 15 6.83 16.26 25.86
CA LYS A 15 6.80 16.23 27.34
C LYS A 15 7.79 15.23 27.96
N ALA A 16 8.35 14.35 27.14
CA ALA A 16 9.23 13.26 27.55
C ALA A 16 10.46 13.19 26.61
N SER A 17 11.22 12.09 26.64
CA SER A 17 12.47 11.92 25.88
C SER A 17 12.33 12.34 24.41
N ALA A 18 13.21 13.24 23.99
CA ALA A 18 13.16 13.83 22.66
C ALA A 18 13.39 12.81 21.54
N GLN A 19 14.19 11.79 21.83
CA GLN A 19 14.52 10.70 20.91
C GLN A 19 13.31 9.82 20.60
N LEU A 20 12.32 9.76 21.49
CA LEU A 20 11.15 8.87 21.37
C LEU A 20 9.86 9.61 20.97
N ASN A 21 9.88 10.94 20.92
CA ASN A 21 8.69 11.78 20.74
C ASN A 21 8.77 12.67 19.49
N TRP A 22 9.26 12.12 18.38
CA TRP A 22 9.18 12.80 17.10
C TRP A 22 7.75 12.74 16.57
N ASN A 23 7.23 13.91 16.19
CA ASN A 23 5.94 13.99 15.53
C ASN A 23 6.00 13.27 14.18
N ASN A 24 4.89 12.67 13.78
CA ASN A 24 4.75 12.08 12.47
C ASN A 24 3.74 12.88 11.65
N ASN A 25 4.20 13.43 10.51
CA ASN A 25 3.29 14.00 9.53
C ASN A 25 2.66 12.86 8.71
N LEU A 26 1.53 12.35 9.19
CA LEU A 26 0.77 11.29 8.54
C LEU A 26 0.16 11.79 7.23
N ARG A 27 0.74 11.38 6.11
CA ARG A 27 0.27 11.74 4.77
C ARG A 27 -0.74 10.71 4.29
N ILE A 28 -2.02 11.08 4.28
CA ILE A 28 -3.10 10.23 3.79
C ILE A 28 -3.07 10.12 2.26
N TYR A 29 -2.93 11.25 1.57
CA TYR A 29 -2.81 11.32 0.12
C TYR A 29 -1.49 11.96 -0.29
N ARG A 30 -0.89 11.45 -1.37
CA ARG A 30 0.33 11.99 -1.95
C ARG A 30 0.20 12.01 -3.47
N PHE A 31 0.80 13.00 -4.10
CA PHE A 31 0.73 13.16 -5.56
C PHE A 31 1.26 11.95 -6.34
N SER A 32 2.24 11.22 -5.80
CA SER A 32 2.74 9.96 -6.39
C SER A 32 1.65 8.89 -6.54
N GLU A 33 0.66 8.88 -5.65
CA GLU A 33 -0.49 7.97 -5.74
C GLU A 33 -1.40 8.35 -6.89
N THR A 34 -1.65 9.64 -7.09
CA THR A 34 -2.39 10.14 -8.26
C THR A 34 -1.72 9.71 -9.56
N LEU A 35 -0.40 9.88 -9.67
CA LEU A 35 0.37 9.47 -10.85
C LEU A 35 0.30 7.96 -11.10
N LEU A 36 0.50 7.15 -10.06
CA LEU A 36 0.49 5.69 -10.21
C LEU A 36 -0.93 5.13 -10.43
N ASN A 37 -1.96 5.75 -9.85
CA ASN A 37 -3.36 5.41 -10.14
C ASN A 37 -3.72 5.74 -11.60
N ALA A 38 -3.32 6.92 -12.08
CA ALA A 38 -3.54 7.31 -13.47
C ALA A 38 -2.81 6.37 -14.44
N ALA A 39 -1.53 6.05 -14.18
CA ALA A 39 -0.77 5.08 -14.96
C ALA A 39 -1.48 3.72 -15.01
N GLU A 40 -1.98 3.23 -13.87
CA GLU A 40 -2.67 1.95 -13.80
C GLU A 40 -3.99 1.96 -14.59
N LEU A 41 -4.81 3.00 -14.44
CA LEU A 41 -6.09 3.13 -15.15
C LEU A 41 -5.90 3.13 -16.67
N ILE A 42 -4.91 3.89 -17.16
CA ILE A 42 -4.58 3.97 -18.58
C ILE A 42 -4.15 2.60 -19.11
N VAL A 43 -3.32 1.86 -18.37
CA VAL A 43 -2.89 0.50 -18.76
C VAL A 43 -4.06 -0.49 -18.77
N ARG A 44 -5.11 -0.25 -17.96
CA ARG A 44 -6.35 -1.05 -17.97
C ARG A 44 -7.32 -0.64 -19.08
N GLY A 45 -6.97 0.33 -19.92
CA GLY A 45 -7.80 0.81 -21.03
C GLY A 45 -8.71 1.98 -20.68
N ALA A 46 -8.53 2.63 -19.52
CA ALA A 46 -9.30 3.81 -19.12
C ALA A 46 -8.48 5.11 -19.26
N GLY A 47 -8.99 6.09 -20.00
CA GLY A 47 -8.38 7.41 -20.17
C GLY A 47 -7.37 7.51 -21.31
N THR A 48 -6.85 8.72 -21.54
CA THR A 48 -6.06 9.08 -22.74
C THR A 48 -4.67 9.67 -22.43
N GLY A 49 -4.13 9.44 -21.23
CA GLY A 49 -2.84 9.99 -20.80
C GLY A 49 -1.61 9.13 -21.13
N ASN A 50 -0.43 9.62 -20.77
CA ASN A 50 0.83 8.89 -20.93
C ASN A 50 1.19 8.09 -19.66
N ALA A 51 0.78 6.83 -19.60
CA ALA A 51 1.07 5.95 -18.47
C ALA A 51 2.58 5.79 -18.21
N LYS A 52 3.39 5.75 -19.27
CA LYS A 52 4.85 5.62 -19.18
C LYS A 52 5.43 6.84 -18.49
N GLU A 53 4.99 8.04 -18.86
CA GLU A 53 5.44 9.28 -18.23
C GLU A 53 5.08 9.30 -16.74
N TYR A 54 3.83 8.99 -16.38
CA TYR A 54 3.39 9.04 -14.97
C TYR A 54 4.15 8.05 -14.09
N LEU A 55 4.39 6.83 -14.57
CA LEU A 55 5.22 5.83 -13.89
C LEU A 55 6.65 6.36 -13.69
N ASN A 56 7.26 6.89 -14.75
CA ASN A 56 8.66 7.31 -14.70
C ASN A 56 8.86 8.63 -13.94
N ARG A 57 7.85 9.50 -13.83
CA ARG A 57 7.92 10.68 -12.93
C ARG A 57 8.16 10.29 -11.48
N VAL A 58 7.53 9.21 -10.99
CA VAL A 58 7.75 8.71 -9.63
C VAL A 58 9.15 8.13 -9.48
N ARG A 59 9.59 7.35 -10.47
CA ARG A 59 10.92 6.72 -10.53
C ARG A 59 12.05 7.73 -10.56
N ASN A 60 11.94 8.73 -11.43
CA ASN A 60 12.92 9.80 -11.60
C ASN A 60 13.04 10.64 -10.33
N ARG A 61 11.91 10.96 -9.68
CA ARG A 61 11.91 11.66 -8.38
C ARG A 61 12.54 10.81 -7.26
N ALA A 62 12.52 9.47 -7.38
CA ALA A 62 13.23 8.58 -6.47
C ALA A 62 14.73 8.37 -6.83
N GLY A 63 15.24 9.06 -7.86
CA GLY A 63 16.63 8.97 -8.30
C GLY A 63 16.99 7.71 -9.09
N LEU A 64 16.00 6.93 -9.53
CA LEU A 64 16.25 5.74 -10.34
C LEU A 64 16.69 6.14 -11.76
N LYS A 65 17.76 5.52 -12.26
CA LYS A 65 18.22 5.68 -13.64
C LYS A 65 17.45 4.73 -14.56
N GLY A 66 17.01 5.24 -15.71
CA GLY A 66 16.34 4.48 -16.75
C GLY A 66 14.82 4.37 -16.58
N GLU A 67 14.13 4.27 -17.72
CA GLU A 67 12.68 4.22 -17.77
C GLU A 67 12.15 2.78 -17.73
N ALA A 68 11.03 2.59 -17.06
CA ALA A 68 10.24 1.36 -17.12
C ALA A 68 9.09 1.53 -18.14
N GLY A 69 8.76 0.46 -18.86
CA GLY A 69 7.53 0.39 -19.64
C GLY A 69 6.29 0.35 -18.74
N PRO A 70 5.14 0.91 -19.16
CA PRO A 70 3.93 0.97 -18.35
C PRO A 70 3.18 -0.38 -18.39
N THR A 71 3.77 -1.43 -17.85
CA THR A 71 3.07 -2.71 -17.67
C THR A 71 2.40 -2.73 -16.30
N MET A 72 1.33 -3.53 -16.15
CA MET A 72 0.65 -3.71 -14.86
C MET A 72 1.64 -4.13 -13.77
N ASP A 73 2.54 -5.06 -14.07
CA ASP A 73 3.53 -5.55 -13.12
C ASP A 73 4.55 -4.49 -12.73
N ASN A 74 5.03 -3.68 -13.68
CA ASN A 74 5.93 -2.57 -13.37
C ASN A 74 5.25 -1.52 -12.48
N ILE A 75 3.98 -1.20 -12.73
CA ILE A 75 3.22 -0.24 -11.93
C ILE A 75 2.99 -0.78 -10.51
N ILE A 76 2.54 -2.02 -10.36
CA ILE A 76 2.32 -2.64 -9.04
C ILE A 76 3.63 -2.80 -8.27
N LYS A 77 4.74 -3.08 -8.97
CA LYS A 77 6.08 -3.09 -8.37
C LYS A 77 6.49 -1.69 -7.91
N GLU A 78 6.28 -0.67 -8.71
CA GLU A 78 6.61 0.71 -8.32
C GLU A 78 5.75 1.17 -7.14
N ARG A 79 4.45 0.87 -7.14
CA ARG A 79 3.56 1.13 -5.99
C ARG A 79 4.05 0.45 -4.72
N HIS A 80 4.49 -0.81 -4.82
CA HIS A 80 5.04 -1.54 -3.68
C HIS A 80 6.23 -0.81 -3.05
N LEU A 81 7.13 -0.29 -3.88
CA LEU A 81 8.34 0.41 -3.44
C LEU A 81 8.05 1.83 -2.94
N GLU A 82 7.17 2.56 -3.63
CA GLU A 82 6.85 3.96 -3.32
C GLU A 82 6.04 4.12 -2.02
N PHE A 83 5.19 3.14 -1.71
CA PHE A 83 4.23 3.17 -0.59
C PHE A 83 4.60 2.21 0.55
N VAL A 84 5.88 1.82 0.68
CA VAL A 84 6.34 1.07 1.86
C VAL A 84 5.97 1.85 3.13
N GLY A 85 5.35 1.17 4.10
CA GLY A 85 4.90 1.75 5.37
C GLY A 85 3.56 2.48 5.33
N GLU A 86 2.84 2.52 4.19
CA GLU A 86 1.54 3.23 4.07
C GLU A 86 0.31 2.31 4.09
N GLY A 87 0.47 1.01 4.39
CA GLY A 87 -0.68 0.08 4.47
C GLY A 87 -1.35 -0.26 3.13
N LYS A 88 -0.77 0.15 1.99
CA LYS A 88 -1.39 -0.06 0.65
C LYS A 88 -1.11 -1.44 0.04
N ARG A 89 0.00 -2.08 0.42
CA ARG A 89 0.50 -3.30 -0.25
C ARG A 89 -0.49 -4.47 -0.19
N TYR A 90 -1.13 -4.69 0.95
CA TYR A 90 -2.08 -5.79 1.11
C TYR A 90 -3.26 -5.66 0.13
N TRP A 91 -3.86 -4.47 0.09
CA TRP A 91 -4.98 -4.15 -0.79
C TRP A 91 -4.59 -4.17 -2.26
N ASP A 92 -3.39 -3.69 -2.60
CA ASP A 92 -2.85 -3.80 -3.96
C ASP A 92 -2.75 -5.27 -4.41
N LEU A 93 -2.27 -6.17 -3.56
CA LEU A 93 -2.17 -7.60 -3.90
C LEU A 93 -3.55 -8.26 -4.06
N ILE A 94 -4.51 -7.93 -3.21
CA ILE A 94 -5.88 -8.46 -3.29
C ILE A 94 -6.55 -8.00 -4.59
N ARG A 95 -6.57 -6.70 -4.87
CA ARG A 95 -7.29 -6.14 -6.02
C ARG A 95 -6.69 -6.54 -7.36
N THR A 96 -5.41 -6.93 -7.40
CA THR A 96 -4.76 -7.47 -8.62
C THR A 96 -4.72 -8.99 -8.68
N GLY A 97 -5.32 -9.70 -7.72
CA GLY A 97 -5.29 -11.17 -7.69
C GLY A 97 -3.91 -11.78 -7.44
N LYS A 98 -2.96 -11.00 -6.93
CA LYS A 98 -1.57 -11.44 -6.67
C LYS A 98 -1.34 -11.90 -5.23
N ALA A 99 -2.36 -11.80 -4.35
CA ALA A 99 -2.23 -12.16 -2.94
C ALA A 99 -1.82 -13.62 -2.74
N ALA A 100 -2.50 -14.56 -3.40
CA ALA A 100 -2.21 -15.99 -3.26
C ALA A 100 -0.80 -16.40 -3.74
N THR A 101 -0.22 -15.67 -4.69
CA THR A 101 1.12 -15.97 -5.22
C THR A 101 2.24 -15.29 -4.44
N VAL A 102 1.98 -14.12 -3.85
CA VAL A 102 2.99 -13.31 -3.14
C VAL A 102 2.99 -13.57 -1.64
N LEU A 103 1.82 -13.82 -1.03
CA LEU A 103 1.66 -14.03 0.41
C LEU A 103 1.72 -15.53 0.73
N VAL A 104 2.86 -16.12 0.39
CA VAL A 104 3.23 -17.52 0.67
C VAL A 104 4.33 -17.57 1.72
N PRO A 105 4.57 -18.74 2.36
CA PRO A 105 5.66 -18.91 3.30
C PRO A 105 7.00 -18.47 2.70
N ASP A 106 7.82 -17.83 3.52
CA ASP A 106 9.15 -17.41 3.09
C ASP A 106 10.22 -18.43 3.50
N GLN A 107 11.39 -18.32 2.86
CA GLN A 107 12.54 -19.18 3.13
C GLN A 107 13.16 -18.98 4.53
N TYR A 108 12.84 -17.88 5.20
CA TYR A 108 13.43 -17.50 6.50
C TYR A 108 12.56 -17.93 7.68
N GLY A 109 11.36 -18.44 7.44
CA GLY A 109 10.40 -18.85 8.46
C GLY A 109 9.64 -17.70 9.13
N TYR A 110 9.77 -16.45 8.65
CA TYR A 110 9.03 -15.32 9.24
C TYR A 110 7.55 -15.35 8.86
N ARG A 111 7.24 -15.82 7.65
CA ARG A 111 5.89 -16.17 7.22
C ARG A 111 5.79 -17.67 7.06
N THR A 112 4.86 -18.28 7.80
CA THR A 112 4.56 -19.72 7.74
C THR A 112 3.19 -20.03 7.14
N ASN A 113 2.31 -19.03 7.04
CA ASN A 113 0.94 -19.18 6.55
C ASN A 113 0.81 -18.73 5.09
N THR A 114 -0.01 -19.45 4.32
CA THR A 114 -0.42 -19.05 2.97
C THR A 114 -1.70 -18.22 3.01
N TRP A 115 -1.80 -17.22 2.13
CA TRP A 115 -3.03 -16.48 1.92
C TRP A 115 -4.06 -17.31 1.15
N SER A 116 -5.32 -17.22 1.56
CA SER A 116 -6.48 -17.93 0.99
C SER A 116 -7.61 -16.93 0.73
N ASN A 117 -8.52 -17.26 -0.19
CA ASN A 117 -9.55 -16.31 -0.66
C ASN A 117 -10.51 -15.83 0.45
N ASN A 118 -10.69 -16.62 1.52
CA ASN A 118 -11.46 -16.22 2.69
C ASN A 118 -10.85 -14.99 3.41
N LYS A 119 -9.52 -14.84 3.39
CA LYS A 119 -8.80 -13.68 3.96
C LYS A 119 -8.96 -12.38 3.16
N LYS A 120 -9.72 -12.39 2.07
CA LYS A 120 -9.95 -11.21 1.23
C LYS A 120 -10.71 -10.11 1.97
N TYR A 121 -11.63 -10.49 2.84
CA TYR A 121 -12.46 -9.57 3.60
C TYR A 121 -12.09 -9.65 5.08
N LEU A 122 -12.22 -8.52 5.79
CA LEU A 122 -12.09 -8.52 7.24
C LEU A 122 -13.32 -9.20 7.85
N CYS A 123 -13.14 -9.86 9.00
CA CYS A 123 -14.26 -10.34 9.77
C CYS A 123 -15.08 -9.15 10.27
N ILE A 124 -16.40 -9.30 10.23
CA ILE A 124 -17.30 -8.39 10.92
C ILE A 124 -17.12 -8.68 12.42
N PRO A 125 -16.96 -7.66 13.28
CA PRO A 125 -16.82 -7.89 14.72
C PRO A 125 -17.97 -8.73 15.26
N GLN A 126 -17.66 -9.74 16.09
CA GLN A 126 -18.66 -10.70 16.57
C GLN A 126 -19.79 -10.02 17.35
N SER A 127 -19.50 -8.95 18.10
CA SER A 127 -20.50 -8.16 18.81
C SER A 127 -21.56 -7.58 17.89
N GLU A 128 -21.19 -7.18 16.67
CA GLU A 128 -22.14 -6.64 15.68
C GLU A 128 -23.00 -7.75 15.08
N ILE A 129 -22.44 -8.94 14.86
CA ILE A 129 -23.19 -10.11 14.40
C ILE A 129 -24.22 -10.55 15.45
N ASP A 130 -23.81 -10.60 16.72
CA ASP A 130 -24.67 -10.98 17.83
C ASP A 130 -25.81 -9.95 18.02
N ALA A 131 -25.47 -8.66 17.93
CA ALA A 131 -26.44 -7.55 18.03
C ALA A 131 -27.44 -7.53 16.86
N ALA A 132 -27.02 -7.94 15.66
CA ALA A 132 -27.86 -7.96 14.47
C ALA A 132 -28.92 -9.08 14.47
N GLN A 133 -28.89 -10.00 15.43
CA GLN A 133 -29.90 -11.06 15.63
C GLN A 133 -30.23 -11.83 14.33
N GLY A 134 -29.21 -12.12 13.52
CA GLY A 134 -29.34 -12.88 12.27
C GLY A 134 -29.68 -12.07 11.01
N THR A 135 -29.82 -10.74 11.11
CA THR A 135 -29.99 -9.87 9.92
C THR A 135 -28.68 -9.59 9.19
N LEU A 136 -27.55 -9.68 9.90
CA LEU A 136 -26.21 -9.53 9.35
C LEU A 136 -25.53 -10.89 9.23
N VAL A 137 -25.09 -11.23 8.02
CA VAL A 137 -24.39 -12.49 7.75
C VAL A 137 -22.88 -12.23 7.75
N GLN A 138 -22.14 -13.13 8.39
CA GLN A 138 -20.69 -13.04 8.48
C GLN A 138 -20.00 -13.33 7.14
N ASN A 139 -18.85 -12.69 6.92
CA ASN A 139 -17.98 -13.00 5.80
C ASN A 139 -17.41 -14.42 5.93
N ASN A 140 -17.21 -15.11 4.81
CA ASN A 140 -16.45 -16.35 4.78
C ASN A 140 -14.95 -16.01 4.89
N TYR A 141 -14.42 -15.98 6.12
CA TYR A 141 -13.05 -15.55 6.46
C TYR A 141 -12.12 -16.65 6.96
#